data_AF-A0A0L6VZD2-F1
#
_entry.id   AF-A0A0L6VZD2-F1
#
_cell.length_a   1.000
_cell.length_b   1.000
_cell.length_c   1.000
_cell.angle_alpha   90.00
_cell.angle_beta   90.00
_cell.angle_gamma   90.00
#
_symmetry.space_group_name_H-M   'P 1'
#
loop_
_entity.id
_entity.type
_entity.pdbx_description
1 polymer ?
#
loop_
_entity_poly.entity_id
_entity_poly.type
_entity_poly.pdbx_seq_one_letter_code
_entity_poly.pdbx_strand_id
1 'polypeptide(L)'
;MQNKGWQQIELQKVTIDGSNWVCHENKEAFWGVIEQSDGSWAILIDCPAGFLSSDQVTLLAEIISDEGLGIKLTGRQAPILLLPQHKVAGALEKLKANGIKIGYLHKTLRNVKACIGSRGCKNAKTYDAVELARNISNKFYGVKLPWDFKIGISGCPRNCGSATCQSLGLIEEHDGFTVYLGGSENAHTQFHGKPVARGVPEEKIDDVIATVLKCYIWAAEDIRKNKLLQGHPRFYDIFKRYGEAFFIDAINTTLGQDTPVNVNIISDKADAAPTFIKALPGFNRANIFTAFMVLDKLCGHCTECKKYKCHLFIAKECLTEAARTGKKFLPDIPNDMIQLIHALPLPTDLFEQFKLHDAFHSIREVCDQCHITEHDSLCAVNIALTAIGCLIWGSKYETPKDIELRILLNK
;
A
#
# COMPACT_ATOMS: atom_id res chain seq x y z
N MET A 1 4.04 -1.35 25.18
CA MET A 1 2.88 -1.84 25.94
C MET A 1 1.96 -2.59 24.99
N GLN A 2 1.75 -3.88 25.23
CA GLN A 2 0.86 -4.75 24.45
C GLN A 2 -0.60 -4.35 24.71
N ASN A 3 -1.12 -3.36 23.99
CA ASN A 3 -2.52 -2.97 24.13
C ASN A 3 -3.37 -3.89 23.22
N LYS A 4 -3.71 -5.08 23.73
CA LYS A 4 -4.55 -6.08 23.03
C LYS A 4 -6.05 -5.73 23.06
N GLY A 5 -6.41 -4.47 23.27
CA GLY A 5 -7.81 -4.03 23.38
C GLY A 5 -8.66 -4.32 22.13
N TRP A 6 -8.02 -4.51 20.96
CA TRP A 6 -8.69 -4.96 19.74
C TRP A 6 -9.37 -6.34 19.88
N GLN A 7 -8.90 -7.21 20.77
CA GLN A 7 -9.49 -8.55 20.98
C GLN A 7 -10.93 -8.47 21.49
N GLN A 8 -11.26 -7.41 22.22
CA GLN A 8 -12.59 -7.16 22.78
C GLN A 8 -13.55 -6.51 21.78
N ILE A 9 -13.08 -6.15 20.58
CA ILE A 9 -13.96 -5.57 19.56
C ILE A 9 -14.85 -6.66 18.95
N GLU A 10 -16.15 -6.38 18.95
CA GLU A 10 -17.14 -7.15 18.22
C GLU A 10 -17.47 -6.48 16.88
N LEU A 11 -17.53 -7.28 15.80
CA LEU A 11 -17.85 -6.77 14.47
C LEU A 11 -19.37 -6.60 14.35
N GLN A 12 -19.82 -5.35 14.43
CA GLN A 12 -21.23 -5.00 14.23
C GLN A 12 -21.57 -4.95 12.74
N LYS A 13 -22.77 -5.37 12.39
CA LYS A 13 -23.30 -5.31 11.01
C LYS A 13 -24.41 -4.29 10.89
N VAL A 14 -24.45 -3.63 9.75
CA VAL A 14 -25.55 -2.79 9.29
C VAL A 14 -26.25 -3.48 8.12
N THR A 15 -27.55 -3.21 7.99
CA THR A 15 -28.39 -3.69 6.89
C THR A 15 -29.03 -2.50 6.21
N ILE A 16 -28.91 -2.40 4.88
CA ILE A 16 -29.77 -1.55 4.08
C ILE A 16 -31.12 -2.26 3.98
N ASP A 17 -32.11 -1.82 4.76
CA ASP A 17 -33.43 -2.45 4.85
C ASP A 17 -34.44 -1.90 3.84
N GLY A 18 -34.02 -0.97 2.99
CA GLY A 18 -34.88 -0.44 1.95
C GLY A 18 -36.04 0.43 2.44
N SER A 19 -35.98 0.91 3.68
CA SER A 19 -36.91 1.94 4.16
C SER A 19 -36.30 3.35 4.09
N ASN A 20 -34.97 3.44 3.96
CA ASN A 20 -34.19 4.69 3.93
C ASN A 20 -33.24 4.73 2.73
N TRP A 21 -33.79 4.76 1.52
CA TRP A 21 -33.01 4.75 0.26
C TRP A 21 -32.21 6.03 -0.01
N VAL A 22 -32.53 7.11 0.71
CA VAL A 22 -32.10 8.46 0.40
C VAL A 22 -31.29 9.02 1.56
N CYS A 23 -29.99 9.19 1.37
CA CYS A 23 -29.16 9.92 2.31
C CYS A 23 -29.12 11.40 1.94
N HIS A 24 -30.13 12.17 2.34
CA HIS A 24 -29.98 13.62 2.35
C HIS A 24 -29.55 14.16 3.73
N GLU A 25 -29.74 13.43 4.84
CA GLU A 25 -29.62 14.07 6.18
C GLU A 25 -28.86 13.30 7.28
N ASN A 26 -28.50 12.01 7.12
CA ASN A 26 -27.88 11.25 8.22
C ASN A 26 -26.35 11.14 8.15
N LYS A 27 -25.66 11.64 9.19
CA LYS A 27 -24.19 11.63 9.38
C LYS A 27 -23.56 10.21 9.46
N GLU A 28 -24.38 9.15 9.49
CA GLU A 28 -23.99 7.74 9.52
C GLU A 28 -24.30 6.99 8.22
N ALA A 29 -24.10 7.63 7.07
CA ALA A 29 -24.59 7.05 5.84
C ALA A 29 -23.77 5.87 5.31
N PHE A 30 -24.47 4.78 5.02
CA PHE A 30 -24.01 3.59 4.32
C PHE A 30 -24.69 3.60 2.95
N TRP A 31 -23.98 4.06 1.92
CA TRP A 31 -24.62 4.27 0.62
C TRP A 31 -24.61 3.00 -0.22
N GLY A 32 -25.54 2.92 -1.15
CA GLY A 32 -25.67 1.81 -2.11
C GLY A 32 -26.69 2.15 -3.20
N VAL A 33 -27.58 3.09 -2.89
CA VAL A 33 -28.51 3.76 -3.79
C VAL A 33 -28.27 5.27 -3.69
N ILE A 34 -27.97 5.95 -4.79
CA ILE A 34 -27.53 7.37 -4.78
C ILE A 34 -28.10 8.13 -5.98
N GLU A 35 -28.72 9.27 -5.73
CA GLU A 35 -29.08 10.25 -6.77
C GLU A 35 -27.84 10.88 -7.42
N GLN A 36 -27.82 10.93 -8.74
CA GLN A 36 -26.76 11.51 -9.56
C GLN A 36 -27.08 12.95 -9.94
N SER A 37 -26.07 13.70 -10.41
CA SER A 37 -26.24 15.13 -10.75
C SER A 37 -27.23 15.40 -11.89
N ASP A 38 -27.52 14.40 -12.72
CA ASP A 38 -28.46 14.47 -13.83
C ASP A 38 -29.88 14.00 -13.46
N GLY A 39 -30.14 13.74 -12.17
CA GLY A 39 -31.42 13.24 -11.65
C GLY A 39 -31.63 11.73 -11.82
N SER A 40 -30.70 11.03 -12.46
CA SER A 40 -30.70 9.56 -12.45
C SER A 40 -30.28 9.01 -11.08
N TRP A 41 -30.51 7.73 -10.85
CA TRP A 41 -30.23 7.04 -9.61
C TRP A 41 -29.32 5.85 -9.86
N ALA A 42 -28.22 5.80 -9.12
CA ALA A 42 -27.25 4.71 -9.14
C ALA A 42 -27.58 3.67 -8.08
N ILE A 43 -27.73 2.41 -8.47
CA ILE A 43 -27.83 1.26 -7.57
C ILE A 43 -26.57 0.42 -7.73
N LEU A 44 -25.71 0.38 -6.71
CA LEU A 44 -24.52 -0.47 -6.69
C LEU A 44 -24.90 -1.91 -6.38
N ILE A 45 -24.43 -2.85 -7.19
CA ILE A 45 -24.62 -4.29 -6.96
C ILE A 45 -23.43 -4.86 -6.22
N ASP A 46 -23.66 -5.63 -5.16
CA ASP A 46 -22.61 -6.47 -4.57
C ASP A 46 -22.35 -7.65 -5.51
N CYS A 47 -21.15 -7.67 -6.09
CA CYS A 47 -20.77 -8.60 -7.13
C CYS A 47 -19.33 -9.07 -6.89
N PRO A 48 -19.12 -9.97 -5.91
CA PRO A 48 -17.79 -10.47 -5.57
C PRO A 48 -17.07 -11.01 -6.80
N ALA A 49 -15.80 -10.65 -6.96
CA ALA A 49 -14.97 -10.97 -8.13
C ALA A 49 -15.48 -10.45 -9.49
N GLY A 50 -16.59 -9.70 -9.53
CA GLY A 50 -17.27 -9.35 -10.77
C GLY A 50 -17.88 -10.53 -11.51
N PHE A 51 -18.20 -11.61 -10.80
CA PHE A 51 -18.71 -12.83 -11.42
C PHE A 51 -20.23 -12.86 -11.37
N LEU A 52 -20.88 -12.78 -12.53
CA LEU A 52 -22.33 -12.88 -12.70
C LEU A 52 -22.68 -14.11 -13.53
N SER A 53 -23.75 -14.81 -13.16
CA SER A 53 -24.35 -15.85 -14.00
C SER A 53 -25.14 -15.24 -15.16
N SER A 54 -25.48 -16.07 -16.15
CA SER A 54 -26.35 -15.64 -17.26
C SER A 54 -27.69 -15.08 -16.75
N ASP A 55 -28.32 -15.78 -15.80
CA ASP A 55 -29.61 -15.36 -15.24
C ASP A 55 -29.51 -14.02 -14.52
N GLN A 56 -28.41 -13.79 -13.78
CA GLN A 56 -28.15 -12.51 -13.14
C GLN A 56 -27.95 -11.41 -14.18
N VAL A 57 -27.19 -11.65 -15.25
CA VAL A 57 -27.01 -10.67 -16.33
C VAL A 57 -28.34 -10.32 -16.99
N THR A 58 -29.16 -11.31 -17.31
CA THR A 58 -30.50 -11.11 -17.88
C THR A 58 -31.38 -10.28 -16.95
N LEU A 59 -31.42 -10.62 -15.66
CA LEU A 59 -32.18 -9.88 -14.66
C LEU A 59 -31.73 -8.41 -14.55
N LEU A 60 -30.42 -8.15 -14.53
CA LEU A 60 -29.92 -6.76 -14.49
C LEU A 60 -30.33 -5.98 -15.75
N ALA A 61 -30.32 -6.63 -16.93
CA ALA A 61 -30.79 -6.02 -18.17
C ALA A 61 -32.29 -5.71 -18.13
N GLU A 62 -33.12 -6.63 -17.62
CA GLU A 62 -34.55 -6.42 -17.43
C GLU A 62 -34.89 -5.31 -16.43
N ILE A 63 -34.08 -5.15 -15.38
CA ILE A 63 -34.22 -4.06 -14.42
C ILE A 63 -33.92 -2.71 -15.06
N ILE A 64 -32.84 -2.64 -15.86
CA ILE A 64 -32.48 -1.43 -16.60
C ILE A 64 -33.60 -1.04 -17.57
N SER A 65 -34.11 -1.99 -18.37
CA SER A 65 -35.13 -1.75 -19.40
C SER A 65 -34.75 -0.59 -20.37
N ASP A 66 -35.67 -0.18 -21.24
CA ASP A 66 -35.44 0.95 -22.16
C ASP A 66 -35.44 2.32 -21.46
N GLU A 67 -35.89 2.40 -20.20
CA GLU A 67 -35.96 3.63 -19.42
C GLU A 67 -34.68 3.93 -18.62
N GLY A 68 -33.79 2.94 -18.44
CA GLY A 68 -32.52 3.12 -17.72
C GLY A 68 -31.42 3.69 -18.62
N LEU A 69 -30.48 4.42 -18.02
CA LEU A 69 -29.32 4.96 -18.73
C LEU A 69 -28.30 3.86 -19.07
N GLY A 70 -28.25 2.79 -18.27
CA GLY A 70 -27.43 1.61 -18.54
C GLY A 70 -26.74 1.03 -17.31
N ILE A 71 -25.86 0.06 -17.55
CA ILE A 71 -25.02 -0.58 -16.52
C ILE A 71 -23.58 -0.09 -16.64
N LYS A 72 -23.06 0.54 -15.58
CA LYS A 72 -21.65 0.95 -15.51
C LYS A 72 -20.83 -0.02 -14.68
N LEU A 73 -19.80 -0.62 -15.27
CA LEU A 73 -18.83 -1.43 -14.53
C LEU A 73 -17.81 -0.53 -13.82
N THR A 74 -17.54 -0.84 -12.55
CA THR A 74 -16.57 -0.11 -11.71
C THR A 74 -15.19 -0.76 -11.74
N GLY A 75 -14.14 -0.02 -11.34
CA GLY A 75 -12.78 -0.59 -11.16
C GLY A 75 -12.66 -1.67 -10.08
N ARG A 76 -13.71 -1.85 -9.26
CA ARG A 76 -13.86 -2.93 -8.28
C ARG A 76 -14.66 -4.12 -8.80
N GLN A 77 -14.94 -4.16 -10.11
CA GLN A 77 -15.72 -5.20 -10.78
C GLN A 77 -17.19 -5.28 -10.33
N ALA A 78 -17.69 -4.27 -9.64
CA ALA A 78 -19.10 -4.18 -9.25
C ALA A 78 -19.90 -3.40 -10.32
N PRO A 79 -21.04 -3.92 -10.81
CA PRO A 79 -21.97 -3.17 -11.65
C PRO A 79 -22.71 -2.07 -10.87
N ILE A 80 -22.98 -0.95 -11.54
CA ILE A 80 -23.91 0.09 -11.09
C ILE A 80 -25.05 0.16 -12.11
N LEU A 81 -26.29 0.06 -11.64
CA LEU A 81 -27.49 0.28 -12.45
C LEU A 81 -27.85 1.77 -12.40
N LEU A 82 -28.01 2.42 -13.55
CA LEU A 82 -28.42 3.83 -13.64
C LEU A 82 -29.87 3.91 -14.14
N LEU A 83 -30.77 4.36 -13.28
CA LEU A 83 -32.22 4.31 -13.47
C LEU A 83 -32.89 5.66 -13.17
N PRO A 84 -34.06 5.97 -13.74
CA PRO A 84 -34.86 7.09 -13.27
C PRO A 84 -35.48 6.79 -11.89
N GLN A 85 -35.75 7.83 -11.10
CA GLN A 85 -36.20 7.72 -9.70
C GLN A 85 -37.41 6.79 -9.52
N HIS A 86 -38.42 6.87 -10.41
CA HIS A 86 -39.66 6.08 -10.29
C HIS A 86 -39.45 4.58 -10.46
N LYS A 87 -38.32 4.14 -11.04
CA LYS A 87 -37.99 2.71 -11.20
C LYS A 87 -37.23 2.13 -10.02
N VAL A 88 -36.64 2.97 -9.17
CA VAL A 88 -35.71 2.55 -8.11
C VAL A 88 -36.35 1.54 -7.16
N ALA A 89 -37.55 1.83 -6.65
CA ALA A 89 -38.24 0.92 -5.71
C ALA A 89 -38.49 -0.47 -6.31
N GLY A 90 -39.05 -0.54 -7.53
CA GLY A 90 -39.31 -1.81 -8.21
C GLY A 90 -38.05 -2.56 -8.58
N ALA A 91 -36.96 -1.87 -8.93
CA ALA A 91 -35.66 -2.47 -9.17
C ALA A 91 -35.14 -3.18 -7.90
N LEU A 92 -35.24 -2.51 -6.74
CA LEU A 92 -34.76 -3.03 -5.47
C LEU A 92 -35.56 -4.25 -4.99
N GLU A 93 -36.87 -4.25 -5.22
CA GLU A 93 -37.72 -5.41 -4.96
C GLU A 93 -37.33 -6.60 -5.84
N LYS A 94 -37.12 -6.39 -7.15
CA LYS A 94 -36.66 -7.44 -8.07
C LYS A 94 -35.29 -8.01 -7.69
N LEU A 95 -34.34 -7.15 -7.31
CA LEU A 95 -33.01 -7.58 -6.85
C LEU A 95 -33.13 -8.44 -5.59
N LYS A 96 -33.91 -7.98 -4.60
CA LYS A 96 -34.15 -8.70 -3.35
C LYS A 96 -34.82 -10.05 -3.58
N ALA A 97 -35.84 -10.11 -4.43
CA ALA A 97 -36.57 -11.34 -4.77
C ALA A 97 -35.68 -12.41 -5.40
N ASN A 98 -34.61 -12.00 -6.09
CA ASN A 98 -33.64 -12.89 -6.73
C ASN A 98 -32.34 -13.06 -5.92
N GLY A 99 -32.33 -12.61 -4.65
CA GLY A 99 -31.18 -12.75 -3.76
C GLY A 99 -29.95 -11.92 -4.15
N ILE A 100 -30.10 -10.89 -5.00
CA ILE A 100 -29.01 -9.97 -5.34
C ILE A 100 -28.91 -8.90 -4.26
N LYS A 101 -27.71 -8.77 -3.69
CA LYS A 101 -27.41 -7.81 -2.63
C LYS A 101 -27.01 -6.45 -3.21
N ILE A 102 -27.34 -5.39 -2.48
CA ILE A 102 -26.88 -4.04 -2.77
C ILE A 102 -25.48 -3.86 -2.18
N GLY A 103 -24.56 -3.34 -2.98
CA GLY A 103 -23.22 -3.06 -2.51
C GLY A 103 -23.21 -1.88 -1.54
N TYR A 104 -22.31 -1.92 -0.56
CA TYR A 104 -22.07 -0.79 0.33
C TYR A 104 -20.97 0.14 -0.20
N LEU A 105 -21.16 1.42 0.07
CA LEU A 105 -20.21 2.50 -0.10
C LEU A 105 -19.97 3.14 1.29
N HIS A 106 -18.75 3.62 1.48
CA HIS A 106 -18.23 4.19 2.74
C HIS A 106 -18.32 3.22 3.93
N LYS A 107 -17.74 3.60 5.08
CA LYS A 107 -17.86 2.99 6.43
C LYS A 107 -18.07 1.46 6.56
N THR A 108 -17.68 0.67 5.57
CA THR A 108 -17.94 -0.78 5.43
C THR A 108 -16.92 -1.39 4.48
N LEU A 109 -16.93 -2.71 4.40
CA LEU A 109 -16.28 -3.46 3.34
C LEU A 109 -16.94 -3.17 1.99
N ARG A 110 -16.12 -2.75 1.02
CA ARG A 110 -16.53 -2.61 -0.39
C ARG A 110 -16.53 -3.96 -1.09
N ASN A 111 -17.17 -4.03 -2.26
CA ASN A 111 -17.14 -5.20 -3.14
C ASN A 111 -15.76 -5.86 -3.21
N VAL A 112 -15.68 -7.17 -2.96
CA VAL A 112 -14.41 -7.90 -2.95
C VAL A 112 -13.92 -8.09 -4.38
N LYS A 113 -12.76 -7.49 -4.70
CA LYS A 113 -12.17 -7.56 -6.05
C LYS A 113 -11.33 -8.83 -6.16
N ALA A 114 -11.47 -9.60 -7.23
CA ALA A 114 -10.66 -10.78 -7.44
C ALA A 114 -10.41 -11.09 -8.92
N CYS A 115 -9.32 -11.79 -9.21
CA CYS A 115 -9.16 -12.44 -10.52
C CYS A 115 -9.99 -13.73 -10.59
N ILE A 116 -10.05 -14.36 -11.76
CA ILE A 116 -10.79 -15.62 -11.97
C ILE A 116 -10.19 -16.83 -11.21
N GLY A 117 -8.93 -16.76 -10.77
CA GLY A 117 -8.28 -17.84 -10.00
C GLY A 117 -8.17 -19.16 -10.78
N SER A 118 -8.15 -20.28 -10.05
CA SER A 118 -8.08 -21.63 -10.64
C SER A 118 -9.32 -22.03 -11.45
N ARG A 119 -10.41 -21.27 -11.34
CA ARG A 119 -11.67 -21.47 -12.08
C ARG A 119 -11.51 -21.37 -13.61
N GLY A 120 -10.44 -20.74 -14.10
CA GLY A 120 -10.18 -20.65 -15.53
C GLY A 120 -8.83 -20.07 -15.95
N CYS A 121 -8.01 -19.56 -15.02
CA CYS A 121 -6.70 -19.01 -15.37
C CYS A 121 -5.60 -20.07 -15.24
N LYS A 122 -4.86 -20.31 -16.33
CA LYS A 122 -3.70 -21.22 -16.35
C LYS A 122 -2.53 -20.78 -15.46
N ASN A 123 -2.49 -19.51 -15.04
CA ASN A 123 -1.44 -18.98 -14.17
C ASN A 123 -1.79 -19.09 -12.68
N ALA A 124 -3.07 -19.32 -12.35
CA ALA A 124 -3.48 -19.56 -10.98
C ALA A 124 -3.11 -20.98 -10.60
N LYS A 125 -2.78 -21.20 -9.32
CA LYS A 125 -2.26 -22.48 -8.86
C LYS A 125 -3.41 -23.41 -8.46
N THR A 126 -4.05 -23.11 -7.33
CA THR A 126 -4.91 -24.06 -6.64
C THR A 126 -6.27 -23.45 -6.28
N TYR A 127 -6.30 -22.23 -5.75
CA TYR A 127 -7.50 -21.69 -5.13
C TYR A 127 -8.47 -21.01 -6.10
N ASP A 128 -9.78 -21.26 -5.90
CA ASP A 128 -10.85 -20.55 -6.59
C ASP A 128 -11.04 -19.17 -5.95
N ALA A 129 -10.38 -18.16 -6.54
CA ALA A 129 -10.44 -16.79 -6.06
C ALA A 129 -11.84 -16.16 -6.14
N VAL A 130 -12.73 -16.66 -7.03
CA VAL A 130 -14.12 -16.20 -7.11
C VAL A 130 -14.91 -16.70 -5.91
N GLU A 131 -14.75 -17.98 -5.59
CA GLU A 131 -15.41 -18.59 -4.44
C GLU A 131 -14.94 -17.99 -3.12
N LEU A 132 -13.62 -17.79 -2.96
CA LEU A 132 -13.06 -17.12 -1.80
C LEU A 132 -13.60 -15.67 -1.67
N ALA A 133 -13.67 -14.92 -2.76
CA ALA A 133 -14.26 -13.58 -2.76
C ALA A 133 -15.73 -13.58 -2.34
N ARG A 134 -16.52 -14.56 -2.80
CA ARG A 134 -17.93 -14.74 -2.44
C ARG A 134 -18.10 -15.04 -0.96
N ASN A 135 -17.27 -15.93 -0.41
CA ASN A 135 -17.30 -16.32 1.00
C ASN A 135 -16.93 -15.13 1.91
N ILE A 136 -15.86 -14.41 1.58
CA ILE A 136 -15.46 -13.19 2.29
C ILE A 136 -16.57 -12.14 2.21
N SER A 137 -17.12 -11.87 1.02
CA SER A 137 -18.21 -10.89 0.88
C SER A 137 -19.40 -11.27 1.76
N ASN A 138 -19.87 -12.52 1.69
CA ASN A 138 -21.01 -12.99 2.49
C ASN A 138 -20.77 -12.88 4.00
N LYS A 139 -19.57 -13.26 4.47
CA LYS A 139 -19.25 -13.27 5.90
C LYS A 139 -19.14 -11.87 6.47
N PHE A 140 -18.50 -10.95 5.74
CA PHE A 140 -18.22 -9.58 6.20
C PHE A 140 -19.16 -8.52 5.62
N TYR A 141 -20.20 -8.94 4.90
CA TYR A 141 -21.23 -8.05 4.35
C TYR A 141 -21.84 -7.18 5.46
N GLY A 142 -21.85 -5.86 5.23
CA GLY A 142 -22.42 -4.89 6.15
C GLY A 142 -21.62 -4.64 7.43
N VAL A 143 -20.42 -5.19 7.61
CA VAL A 143 -19.61 -4.88 8.81
C VAL A 143 -19.31 -3.38 8.88
N LYS A 144 -19.67 -2.74 9.99
CA LYS A 144 -19.43 -1.31 10.25
C LYS A 144 -17.96 -1.08 10.52
N LEU A 145 -17.37 -0.17 9.76
CA LEU A 145 -15.95 0.18 9.81
C LEU A 145 -15.77 1.69 9.97
N PRO A 146 -14.61 2.14 10.49
CA PRO A 146 -14.34 3.57 10.66
C PRO A 146 -14.46 4.38 9.36
N TRP A 147 -14.13 3.76 8.23
CA TRP A 147 -14.30 4.29 6.88
C TRP A 147 -14.35 3.15 5.82
N ASP A 148 -14.05 3.43 4.55
CA ASP A 148 -14.02 2.41 3.50
C ASP A 148 -12.85 1.43 3.67
N PHE A 149 -13.15 0.13 3.53
CA PHE A 149 -12.15 -0.93 3.53
C PHE A 149 -12.30 -1.77 2.27
N LYS A 150 -11.17 -2.09 1.66
CA LYS A 150 -11.13 -2.75 0.36
C LYS A 150 -10.32 -4.03 0.45
N ILE A 151 -10.87 -5.13 -0.06
CA ILE A 151 -10.18 -6.42 -0.19
C ILE A 151 -9.92 -6.71 -1.67
N GLY A 152 -8.74 -7.26 -1.96
CA GLY A 152 -8.36 -7.73 -3.29
C GLY A 152 -7.70 -9.09 -3.24
N ILE A 153 -8.05 -9.97 -4.17
CA ILE A 153 -7.59 -11.37 -4.20
C ILE A 153 -6.98 -11.68 -5.56
N SER A 154 -5.79 -12.26 -5.57
CA SER A 154 -5.15 -12.77 -6.80
C SER A 154 -4.65 -14.19 -6.59
N GLY A 155 -4.99 -15.10 -7.50
CA GLY A 155 -4.51 -16.49 -7.47
C GLY A 155 -3.06 -16.68 -7.94
N CYS A 156 -2.32 -15.60 -8.22
CA CYS A 156 -0.90 -15.65 -8.55
C CYS A 156 -0.23 -14.27 -8.44
N PRO A 157 1.12 -14.21 -8.47
CA PRO A 157 1.89 -12.95 -8.41
C PRO A 157 1.64 -11.94 -9.55
N ARG A 158 0.94 -12.32 -10.63
CA ARG A 158 0.53 -11.35 -11.68
C ARG A 158 -0.43 -10.29 -11.15
N ASN A 159 -1.07 -10.53 -10.01
CA ASN A 159 -1.82 -9.52 -9.27
C ASN A 159 -2.98 -8.88 -10.06
N CYS A 160 -3.67 -9.66 -10.91
CA CYS A 160 -4.79 -9.16 -11.72
C CYS A 160 -5.97 -8.63 -10.87
N GLY A 161 -6.13 -9.13 -9.64
CA GLY A 161 -7.09 -8.59 -8.67
C GLY A 161 -6.65 -7.28 -8.02
N SER A 162 -5.47 -6.76 -8.36
CA SER A 162 -4.85 -5.55 -7.76
C SER A 162 -4.77 -5.64 -6.23
N ALA A 163 -4.48 -6.83 -5.68
CA ALA A 163 -4.50 -7.14 -4.26
C ALA A 163 -3.56 -6.22 -3.46
N THR A 164 -2.36 -5.96 -3.97
CA THR A 164 -1.40 -5.03 -3.33
C THR A 164 -1.89 -3.59 -3.26
N CYS A 165 -2.89 -3.18 -4.03
CA CYS A 165 -3.42 -1.81 -4.00
C CYS A 165 -4.63 -1.67 -3.07
N GLN A 166 -5.04 -2.74 -2.40
CA GLN A 166 -6.19 -2.77 -1.51
C GLN A 166 -5.79 -2.62 -0.04
N SER A 167 -6.76 -2.27 0.81
CA SER A 167 -6.54 -2.17 2.26
C SER A 167 -6.02 -3.50 2.82
N LEU A 168 -6.58 -4.61 2.34
CA LEU A 168 -6.08 -5.96 2.55
C LEU A 168 -6.00 -6.70 1.20
N GLY A 169 -4.82 -7.19 0.88
CA GLY A 169 -4.53 -7.98 -0.31
C GLY A 169 -4.23 -9.42 0.03
N LEU A 170 -4.76 -10.35 -0.76
CA LEU A 170 -4.45 -11.78 -0.71
C LEU A 170 -3.83 -12.18 -2.05
N ILE A 171 -2.62 -12.70 -2.02
CA ILE A 171 -1.98 -13.29 -3.20
C ILE A 171 -1.61 -14.73 -2.88
N GLU A 172 -2.12 -15.65 -3.68
CA GLU A 172 -1.78 -17.07 -3.59
C GLU A 172 -0.31 -17.31 -3.99
N GLU A 173 0.40 -18.00 -3.11
CA GLU A 173 1.78 -18.48 -3.27
C GLU A 173 1.82 -20.01 -3.06
N HIS A 174 2.99 -20.64 -2.91
CA HIS A 174 3.11 -22.11 -2.90
C HIS A 174 2.48 -22.78 -1.68
N ASP A 175 2.47 -22.11 -0.53
CA ASP A 175 2.12 -22.65 0.79
C ASP A 175 0.88 -21.97 1.40
N GLY A 176 0.10 -21.26 0.60
CA GLY A 176 -1.08 -20.51 1.06
C GLY A 176 -1.12 -19.11 0.47
N PHE A 177 -1.66 -18.15 1.23
CA PHE A 177 -1.73 -16.75 0.84
C PHE A 177 -0.69 -15.90 1.54
N THR A 178 -0.06 -15.01 0.78
CA THR A 178 0.60 -13.83 1.34
C THR A 178 -0.45 -12.75 1.58
N VAL A 179 -0.48 -12.25 2.81
CA VAL A 179 -1.38 -11.18 3.26
C VAL A 179 -0.64 -9.85 3.15
N TYR A 180 -1.21 -8.91 2.42
CA TYR A 180 -0.72 -7.54 2.26
C TYR A 180 -1.65 -6.56 2.97
N LEU A 181 -1.11 -5.56 3.68
CA LEU A 181 -1.90 -4.51 4.33
C LEU A 181 -1.45 -3.10 3.96
N GLY A 182 -2.40 -2.17 3.97
CA GLY A 182 -2.13 -0.72 3.87
C GLY A 182 -2.07 -0.17 2.44
N GLY A 183 -2.49 -0.95 1.44
CA GLY A 183 -2.58 -0.48 0.06
C GLY A 183 -3.68 0.56 -0.14
N SER A 184 -3.46 1.45 -1.12
CA SER A 184 -4.43 2.46 -1.54
C SER A 184 -4.23 2.82 -3.02
N GLU A 185 -5.34 2.90 -3.75
CA GLU A 185 -5.42 3.26 -5.17
C GLU A 185 -6.00 4.67 -5.40
N ASN A 186 -6.10 5.49 -4.34
CA ASN A 186 -6.62 6.85 -4.44
C ASN A 186 -5.63 7.75 -5.21
N ALA A 187 -6.15 8.64 -6.07
CA ALA A 187 -5.37 9.58 -6.88
C ALA A 187 -4.34 10.39 -6.09
N HIS A 188 -4.68 10.80 -4.85
CA HIS A 188 -3.78 11.57 -3.99
C HIS A 188 -2.96 10.71 -3.02
N THR A 189 -3.31 9.44 -2.85
CA THR A 189 -2.66 8.52 -1.90
C THR A 189 -2.50 7.14 -2.52
N GLN A 190 -1.40 6.97 -3.25
CA GLN A 190 -1.05 5.76 -3.99
C GLN A 190 -0.02 4.96 -3.18
N PHE A 191 -0.46 3.86 -2.56
CA PHE A 191 0.41 3.01 -1.75
C PHE A 191 0.22 1.54 -2.16
N HIS A 192 1.34 0.82 -2.29
CA HIS A 192 1.30 -0.62 -2.31
C HIS A 192 1.34 -1.14 -0.87
N GLY A 193 0.46 -2.09 -0.58
CA GLY A 193 0.41 -2.78 0.69
C GLY A 193 1.69 -3.54 0.97
N LYS A 194 1.99 -3.67 2.26
CA LYS A 194 3.17 -4.36 2.77
C LYS A 194 2.81 -5.80 3.12
N PRO A 195 3.64 -6.80 2.77
CA PRO A 195 3.41 -8.17 3.19
C PRO A 195 3.56 -8.26 4.72
N VAL A 196 2.54 -8.78 5.40
CA VAL A 196 2.50 -8.91 6.87
C VAL A 196 2.40 -10.34 7.35
N ALA A 197 1.98 -11.27 6.47
CA ALA A 197 1.98 -12.70 6.72
C ALA A 197 2.17 -13.46 5.41
N ARG A 198 2.74 -14.67 5.48
CA ARG A 198 2.94 -15.59 4.35
C ARG A 198 2.49 -16.99 4.73
N GLY A 199 2.18 -17.82 3.74
CA GLY A 199 1.74 -19.19 3.95
C GLY A 199 0.47 -19.31 4.78
N VAL A 200 -0.42 -18.30 4.72
CA VAL A 200 -1.68 -18.35 5.46
C VAL A 200 -2.64 -19.28 4.72
N PRO A 201 -3.09 -20.38 5.33
CA PRO A 201 -3.97 -21.32 4.65
C PRO A 201 -5.39 -20.73 4.51
N GLU A 202 -6.13 -21.15 3.49
CA GLU A 202 -7.43 -20.56 3.13
C GLU A 202 -8.41 -20.53 4.31
N GLU A 203 -8.45 -21.59 5.11
CA GLU A 203 -9.33 -21.74 6.26
C GLU A 203 -9.07 -20.71 7.39
N LYS A 204 -7.90 -20.07 7.39
CA LYS A 204 -7.52 -19.02 8.36
C LYS A 204 -7.72 -17.60 7.83
N ILE A 205 -8.05 -17.44 6.56
CA ILE A 205 -8.20 -16.12 5.93
C ILE A 205 -9.29 -15.29 6.60
N ASP A 206 -10.42 -15.91 6.92
CA ASP A 206 -11.51 -15.23 7.61
C ASP A 206 -11.09 -14.73 9.01
N ASP A 207 -10.33 -15.53 9.75
CA ASP A 207 -9.84 -15.17 11.08
C ASP A 207 -8.88 -13.97 10.97
N VAL A 208 -7.98 -13.99 9.99
CA VAL A 208 -7.05 -12.88 9.70
C VAL A 208 -7.81 -11.61 9.32
N ILE A 209 -8.80 -11.69 8.43
CA ILE A 209 -9.63 -10.54 8.05
C ILE A 209 -10.33 -9.98 9.28
N ALA A 210 -10.99 -10.83 10.08
CA ALA A 210 -11.69 -10.41 11.29
C ALA A 210 -10.74 -9.68 12.26
N THR A 211 -9.54 -10.22 12.49
CA THR A 211 -8.50 -9.58 13.31
C THR A 211 -8.09 -8.22 12.78
N VAL A 212 -7.81 -8.10 11.49
CA VAL A 212 -7.43 -6.81 10.88
C VAL A 212 -8.55 -5.78 11.01
N LEU A 213 -9.80 -6.17 10.80
CA LEU A 213 -10.95 -5.27 10.96
C LEU A 213 -11.12 -4.81 12.42
N LYS A 214 -10.96 -5.72 13.39
CA LYS A 214 -10.98 -5.37 14.82
C LYS A 214 -9.86 -4.42 15.20
N CYS A 215 -8.64 -4.69 14.77
CA CYS A 215 -7.49 -3.80 14.93
C CYS A 215 -7.75 -2.42 14.33
N TYR A 216 -8.34 -2.37 13.13
CA TYR A 216 -8.69 -1.12 12.47
C TYR A 216 -9.72 -0.30 13.27
N ILE A 217 -10.82 -0.92 13.72
CA ILE A 217 -11.84 -0.27 14.54
C ILE A 217 -11.23 0.31 15.81
N TRP A 218 -10.52 -0.53 16.56
CA TRP A 218 -9.90 -0.15 17.83
C TRP A 218 -8.89 1.00 17.67
N ALA A 219 -7.98 0.88 16.70
CA ALA A 219 -6.94 1.88 16.45
C ALA A 219 -7.54 3.22 15.97
N ALA A 220 -8.61 3.19 15.19
CA ALA A 220 -9.31 4.39 14.76
C ALA A 220 -10.02 5.10 15.92
N GLU A 221 -10.59 4.36 16.86
CA GLU A 221 -11.21 4.93 18.07
C GLU A 221 -10.18 5.60 18.97
N ASP A 222 -9.04 4.96 19.20
CA ASP A 222 -7.95 5.53 19.99
C ASP A 222 -7.42 6.83 19.37
N ILE A 223 -7.14 6.84 18.06
CA ILE A 223 -6.70 8.05 17.37
C ILE A 223 -7.76 9.17 17.43
N ARG A 224 -9.05 8.84 17.30
CA ARG A 224 -10.13 9.82 17.43
C ARG A 224 -10.17 10.45 18.82
N LYS A 225 -10.04 9.63 19.88
CA LYS A 225 -9.99 10.11 21.27
C LYS A 225 -8.82 11.07 21.48
N ASN A 226 -7.68 10.77 20.89
CA ASN A 226 -6.46 11.58 21.01
C ASN A 226 -6.36 12.74 19.99
N LYS A 227 -7.38 12.95 19.15
CA LYS A 227 -7.44 14.00 18.10
C LYS A 227 -6.23 13.99 17.16
N LEU A 228 -5.64 12.82 16.89
CA LEU A 228 -4.40 12.69 16.11
C LEU A 228 -4.61 12.62 14.58
N LEU A 229 -5.86 12.75 14.10
CA LEU A 229 -6.20 12.73 12.69
C LEU A 229 -7.07 13.95 12.32
N GLN A 230 -6.69 14.62 11.24
CA GLN A 230 -7.56 15.55 10.53
C GLN A 230 -8.22 14.78 9.38
N GLY A 231 -9.54 14.59 9.44
CA GLY A 231 -10.32 13.90 8.40
C GLY A 231 -10.77 12.47 8.76
N HIS A 232 -11.18 11.69 7.76
CA HIS A 232 -11.69 10.33 7.95
C HIS A 232 -10.55 9.34 8.26
N PRO A 233 -10.73 8.42 9.23
CA PRO A 233 -9.70 7.45 9.60
C PRO A 233 -9.63 6.31 8.56
N ARG A 234 -8.95 6.53 7.44
CA ARG A 234 -8.76 5.50 6.41
C ARG A 234 -7.75 4.46 6.88
N PHE A 235 -7.91 3.21 6.42
CA PHE A 235 -7.07 2.11 6.91
C PHE A 235 -5.57 2.35 6.70
N TYR A 236 -5.14 2.90 5.56
CA TYR A 236 -3.72 3.15 5.31
C TYR A 236 -3.13 4.21 6.26
N ASP A 237 -3.92 5.21 6.68
CA ASP A 237 -3.48 6.21 7.66
C ASP A 237 -3.30 5.59 9.04
N ILE A 238 -4.25 4.73 9.42
CA ILE A 238 -4.18 3.95 10.67
C ILE A 238 -2.96 3.02 10.64
N PHE A 239 -2.79 2.26 9.56
CA PHE A 239 -1.68 1.33 9.37
C PHE A 239 -0.32 2.03 9.49
N LYS A 240 -0.16 3.19 8.85
CA LYS A 240 1.08 3.98 8.93
C LYS A 240 1.36 4.54 10.34
N ARG A 241 0.32 4.97 11.06
CA ARG A 241 0.47 5.59 12.39
C ARG A 241 0.74 4.56 13.48
N TYR A 242 0.02 3.44 13.44
CA TYR A 242 0.20 2.36 14.41
C TYR A 242 1.40 1.47 14.11
N GLY A 243 1.83 1.43 12.84
CA GLY A 243 2.98 0.67 12.39
C GLY A 243 2.65 -0.78 12.05
N GLU A 244 3.47 -1.36 11.17
CA GLU A 244 3.28 -2.72 10.65
C GLU A 244 3.34 -3.77 11.77
N ALA A 245 4.24 -3.58 12.73
CA ALA A 245 4.47 -4.51 13.85
C ALA A 245 3.20 -4.77 14.68
N PHE A 246 2.35 -3.76 14.87
CA PHE A 246 1.08 -3.92 15.60
C PHE A 246 0.14 -4.90 14.90
N PHE A 247 -0.01 -4.78 13.58
CA PHE A 247 -0.87 -5.67 12.80
C PHE A 247 -0.26 -7.06 12.64
N ILE A 248 1.06 -7.15 12.47
CA ILE A 248 1.78 -8.42 12.41
C ILE A 248 1.60 -9.20 13.72
N ASP A 249 1.80 -8.57 14.87
CA ASP A 249 1.63 -9.20 16.19
C ASP A 249 0.19 -9.72 16.40
N ALA A 250 -0.80 -8.93 16.00
CA ALA A 250 -2.20 -9.32 16.07
C ALA A 250 -2.52 -10.54 15.19
N ILE A 251 -2.03 -10.54 13.94
CA ILE A 251 -2.21 -11.66 13.01
C ILE A 251 -1.51 -12.92 13.55
N ASN A 252 -0.27 -12.81 14.03
CA ASN A 252 0.48 -13.95 14.59
C ASN A 252 -0.25 -14.56 15.79
N THR A 253 -0.76 -13.70 16.67
CA THR A 253 -1.60 -14.12 17.81
C THR A 253 -2.82 -14.91 17.35
N THR A 254 -3.49 -14.47 16.28
CA THR A 254 -4.65 -15.18 15.72
C THR A 254 -4.28 -16.51 15.05
N LEU A 255 -3.12 -16.58 14.39
CA LEU A 255 -2.63 -17.79 13.74
C LEU A 255 -2.03 -18.80 14.73
N GLY A 256 -1.91 -18.45 16.01
CA GLY A 256 -1.30 -19.31 17.03
C GLY A 256 0.20 -19.51 16.82
N GLN A 257 0.87 -18.53 16.20
CA GLN A 257 2.31 -18.56 15.96
C GLN A 257 3.00 -17.80 17.11
N ASP A 258 3.67 -18.52 18.01
CA ASP A 258 4.48 -17.96 19.12
C ASP A 258 5.78 -17.29 18.64
N THR A 259 6.08 -17.42 17.34
CA THR A 259 7.21 -16.79 16.66
C THR A 259 6.64 -15.79 15.67
N PRO A 260 7.19 -14.56 15.52
CA PRO A 260 6.77 -13.67 14.46
C PRO A 260 6.77 -14.44 13.14
N VAL A 261 5.74 -14.29 12.27
CA VAL A 261 5.84 -14.78 10.89
C VAL A 261 7.21 -14.37 10.42
N ASN A 262 8.03 -15.37 10.10
CA ASN A 262 9.35 -15.11 9.57
C ASN A 262 9.10 -14.41 8.24
N VAL A 263 9.07 -13.09 8.25
CA VAL A 263 9.39 -12.26 7.08
C VAL A 263 10.90 -12.38 6.83
N ASN A 264 11.44 -13.60 6.94
CA ASN A 264 12.68 -13.95 6.31
C ASN A 264 12.39 -13.70 4.84
N ILE A 265 13.09 -12.70 4.33
CA ILE A 265 13.37 -12.48 2.93
C ILE A 265 13.98 -13.81 2.45
N ILE A 266 13.14 -14.76 2.06
CA ILE A 266 13.60 -15.95 1.36
C ILE A 266 14.15 -15.40 0.05
N SER A 267 15.47 -15.46 -0.01
CA SER A 267 16.29 -15.46 -1.19
C SER A 267 15.58 -16.24 -2.31
N ASP A 268 15.04 -15.53 -3.29
CA ASP A 268 14.43 -16.18 -4.45
C ASP A 268 15.49 -17.00 -5.21
N LYS A 269 15.42 -18.33 -5.05
CA LYS A 269 15.63 -19.22 -6.19
C LYS A 269 14.31 -19.21 -6.98
N ALA A 270 14.31 -18.54 -8.13
CA ALA A 270 13.26 -18.70 -9.13
C ALA A 270 13.90 -18.58 -10.52
N ASP A 271 13.79 -19.69 -11.25
CA ASP A 271 14.19 -19.81 -12.65
C ASP A 271 13.34 -18.92 -13.57
N ALA A 272 14.06 -18.32 -14.54
CA ALA A 272 13.65 -17.94 -15.89
C ALA A 272 12.53 -16.89 -16.12
N ALA A 273 12.89 -15.61 -16.02
CA ALA A 273 12.58 -14.54 -17.00
C ALA A 273 13.51 -13.32 -16.74
N PRO A 274 13.90 -12.52 -17.75
CA PRO A 274 15.21 -11.86 -17.81
C PRO A 274 15.41 -10.82 -16.71
N THR A 275 16.41 -11.09 -15.88
CA THR A 275 16.89 -10.30 -14.75
C THR A 275 17.39 -8.93 -15.21
N PHE A 276 16.69 -7.86 -14.83
CA PHE A 276 17.41 -6.67 -14.40
C PHE A 276 18.10 -7.05 -13.09
N ILE A 277 19.43 -6.92 -13.08
CA ILE A 277 20.36 -7.33 -12.02
C ILE A 277 19.75 -7.04 -10.63
N LYS A 278 19.37 -8.10 -9.90
CA LYS A 278 19.13 -8.02 -8.46
C LYS A 278 20.46 -7.64 -7.83
N ALA A 279 20.59 -6.39 -7.45
CA ALA A 279 21.82 -5.88 -6.87
C ALA A 279 22.00 -6.52 -5.48
N LEU A 280 23.14 -7.18 -5.27
CA LEU A 280 23.48 -7.90 -4.02
C LEU A 280 23.60 -6.90 -2.86
N PRO A 281 23.36 -7.26 -1.58
CA PRO A 281 23.57 -6.32 -0.47
C PRO A 281 25.06 -5.90 -0.34
N GLY A 282 25.32 -4.65 0.08
CA GLY A 282 26.66 -4.11 0.29
C GLY A 282 27.26 -3.36 -0.91
N PHE A 283 28.50 -2.85 -0.76
CA PHE A 283 29.15 -2.07 -1.81
C PHE A 283 29.41 -2.92 -3.07
N ASN A 284 28.66 -2.65 -4.14
CA ASN A 284 28.91 -3.21 -5.47
C ASN A 284 28.42 -2.26 -6.56
N ARG A 285 28.93 -2.43 -7.79
CA ARG A 285 28.62 -1.55 -8.92
C ARG A 285 27.12 -1.43 -9.20
N ALA A 286 26.35 -2.51 -9.04
CA ALA A 286 24.91 -2.50 -9.31
C ALA A 286 24.12 -1.72 -8.26
N ASN A 287 24.47 -1.84 -6.97
CA ASN A 287 23.87 -1.06 -5.90
C ASN A 287 24.17 0.44 -6.03
N ILE A 288 25.43 0.78 -6.32
CA ILE A 288 25.86 2.16 -6.50
C ILE A 288 25.18 2.77 -7.73
N PHE A 289 25.08 1.99 -8.82
CA PHE A 289 24.38 2.42 -10.02
C PHE A 289 22.88 2.63 -9.76
N THR A 290 22.26 1.79 -8.93
CA THR A 290 20.85 1.97 -8.52
C THR A 290 20.67 3.24 -7.69
N ALA A 291 21.55 3.48 -6.71
CA ALA A 291 21.54 4.70 -5.91
C ALA A 291 21.78 5.95 -6.77
N PHE A 292 22.70 5.88 -7.74
CA PHE A 292 22.92 6.90 -8.75
C PHE A 292 21.65 7.17 -9.60
N MET A 293 20.99 6.12 -10.09
CA MET A 293 19.77 6.25 -10.91
C MET A 293 18.63 6.97 -10.19
N VAL A 294 18.54 6.80 -8.86
CA VAL A 294 17.58 7.54 -8.03
C VAL A 294 17.94 9.02 -7.97
N LEU A 295 19.24 9.35 -7.79
CA LEU A 295 19.72 10.73 -7.80
C LEU A 295 19.61 11.41 -9.17
N ASP A 296 19.89 10.70 -10.26
CA ASP A 296 19.85 11.23 -11.62
C ASP A 296 18.45 11.72 -12.00
N LYS A 297 17.41 10.94 -11.64
CA LYS A 297 16.00 11.34 -11.81
C LYS A 297 15.62 12.58 -11.00
N LEU A 298 16.26 12.79 -9.84
CA LEU A 298 16.07 13.99 -9.01
C LEU A 298 16.80 15.21 -9.60
N CYS A 299 17.90 15.01 -10.33
CA CYS A 299 18.72 16.09 -10.90
C CYS A 299 18.16 16.66 -12.22
N GLY A 300 17.35 15.91 -12.96
CA GLY A 300 16.86 16.26 -14.32
C GLY A 300 15.92 17.47 -14.44
N HIS A 301 15.54 18.13 -13.35
CA HIS A 301 14.49 19.18 -13.33
C HIS A 301 14.99 20.58 -12.89
N CYS A 302 16.28 20.79 -12.65
CA CYS A 302 16.79 22.05 -12.09
C CYS A 302 17.40 22.99 -13.15
N THR A 303 16.86 24.21 -13.29
CA THR A 303 17.31 25.24 -14.25
C THR A 303 18.47 26.13 -13.76
N GLU A 304 18.74 26.13 -12.44
CA GLU A 304 19.72 27.00 -11.76
C GLU A 304 21.14 26.39 -11.63
N CYS A 305 21.34 25.15 -12.09
CA CYS A 305 22.52 24.33 -11.78
C CYS A 305 23.86 24.82 -12.39
N LYS A 306 23.88 25.92 -13.16
CA LYS A 306 25.06 26.36 -13.92
C LYS A 306 26.09 27.19 -13.15
N LYS A 307 25.82 27.60 -11.90
CA LYS A 307 26.72 28.52 -11.17
C LYS A 307 27.30 27.97 -9.86
N TYR A 308 26.68 26.98 -9.23
CA TYR A 308 27.13 26.41 -7.96
C TYR A 308 27.02 24.89 -7.97
N LYS A 309 28.13 24.18 -7.71
CA LYS A 309 28.14 22.72 -7.53
C LYS A 309 27.37 22.39 -6.24
N CYS A 310 26.08 22.12 -6.34
CA CYS A 310 25.20 21.89 -5.20
C CYS A 310 25.39 20.49 -4.60
N HIS A 311 24.80 20.26 -3.43
CA HIS A 311 24.82 18.98 -2.72
C HIS A 311 24.42 17.78 -3.60
N LEU A 312 23.37 17.92 -4.44
CA LEU A 312 22.93 16.85 -5.35
C LEU A 312 23.98 16.54 -6.42
N PHE A 313 24.65 17.57 -6.96
CA PHE A 313 25.72 17.39 -7.93
C PHE A 313 26.89 16.62 -7.32
N ILE A 314 27.33 17.00 -6.11
CA ILE A 314 28.43 16.32 -5.41
C ILE A 314 28.09 14.85 -5.15
N ALA A 315 26.88 14.56 -4.65
CA ALA A 315 26.44 13.20 -4.42
C ALA A 315 26.41 12.37 -5.71
N LYS A 316 25.91 12.95 -6.81
CA LYS A 316 25.82 12.28 -8.11
C LYS A 316 27.20 11.94 -8.67
N GLU A 317 28.14 12.88 -8.67
CA GLU A 317 29.49 12.65 -9.20
C GLU A 317 30.22 11.56 -8.41
N CYS A 318 30.12 11.60 -7.08
CA CYS A 318 30.73 10.58 -6.22
C CYS A 318 30.19 9.17 -6.52
N LEU A 319 28.86 9.03 -6.65
CA LEU A 319 28.26 7.73 -6.97
C LEU A 319 28.53 7.30 -8.42
N THR A 320 28.57 8.24 -9.36
CA THR A 320 28.90 7.96 -10.78
C THR A 320 30.29 7.38 -10.89
N GLU A 321 31.26 8.03 -10.26
CA GLU A 321 32.66 7.62 -10.33
C GLU A 321 32.90 6.33 -9.53
N ALA A 322 32.23 6.15 -8.39
CA ALA A 322 32.26 4.90 -7.64
C ALA A 322 31.62 3.73 -8.42
N ALA A 323 30.53 3.97 -9.17
CA ALA A 323 29.91 2.96 -10.03
C ALA A 323 30.83 2.60 -11.21
N ARG A 324 31.46 3.60 -11.84
CA ARG A 324 32.37 3.44 -12.98
C ARG A 324 33.61 2.64 -12.60
N THR A 325 34.24 3.00 -11.49
CA THR A 325 35.49 2.36 -11.02
C THR A 325 35.22 1.08 -10.24
N GLY A 326 34.07 0.97 -9.57
CA GLY A 326 33.79 -0.07 -8.59
C GLY A 326 34.62 0.09 -7.31
N LYS A 327 35.04 1.31 -6.95
CA LYS A 327 35.83 1.60 -5.75
C LYS A 327 35.10 2.57 -4.84
N LYS A 328 35.11 2.30 -3.52
CA LYS A 328 34.52 3.19 -2.50
C LYS A 328 35.40 4.41 -2.21
N PHE A 329 36.70 4.27 -2.43
CA PHE A 329 37.71 5.32 -2.28
C PHE A 329 38.15 5.79 -3.66
N LEU A 330 37.96 7.07 -3.91
CA LEU A 330 38.35 7.69 -5.17
C LEU A 330 39.64 8.50 -4.92
N PRO A 331 40.65 8.39 -5.81
CA PRO A 331 41.97 8.96 -5.58
C PRO A 331 41.99 10.51 -5.54
N ASP A 332 40.96 11.15 -6.10
CA ASP A 332 40.91 12.61 -6.31
C ASP A 332 39.88 13.32 -5.41
N ILE A 333 39.42 12.69 -4.32
CA ILE A 333 38.53 13.34 -3.34
C ILE A 333 39.35 14.28 -2.45
N PRO A 334 39.06 15.59 -2.43
CA PRO A 334 39.73 16.53 -1.53
C PRO A 334 39.48 16.21 -0.05
N ASN A 335 40.50 16.37 0.80
CA ASN A 335 40.39 16.08 2.24
C ASN A 335 39.40 17.01 2.97
N ASP A 336 39.10 18.17 2.39
CA ASP A 336 38.17 19.18 2.91
C ASP A 336 36.74 19.03 2.35
N MET A 337 36.45 17.95 1.61
CA MET A 337 35.18 17.78 0.90
C MET A 337 33.95 17.87 1.82
N ILE A 338 34.01 17.30 3.03
CA ILE A 338 32.91 17.36 4.00
C ILE A 338 32.70 18.79 4.52
N GLN A 339 33.79 19.53 4.76
CA GLN A 339 33.71 20.93 5.19
C GLN A 339 33.13 21.81 4.08
N LEU A 340 33.49 21.54 2.82
CA LEU A 340 32.91 22.20 1.66
C LEU A 340 31.40 21.95 1.59
N ILE A 341 30.95 20.71 1.77
CA ILE A 341 29.52 20.35 1.76
C ILE A 341 28.76 21.14 2.84
N HIS A 342 29.27 21.18 4.06
CA HIS A 342 28.64 21.93 5.16
C HIS A 342 28.59 23.45 4.92
N ALA A 343 29.53 23.98 4.13
CA ALA A 343 29.58 25.40 3.76
C ALA A 343 28.69 25.77 2.57
N LEU A 344 28.11 24.80 1.85
CA LEU A 344 27.24 25.08 0.72
C LEU A 344 25.88 25.65 1.19
N PRO A 345 25.32 26.63 0.45
CA PRO A 345 23.99 27.15 0.75
C PRO A 345 22.94 26.06 0.59
N LEU A 346 21.97 26.03 1.50
CA LEU A 346 20.82 25.13 1.43
C LEU A 346 19.67 25.81 0.69
N PRO A 347 19.18 25.23 -0.43
CA PRO A 347 18.04 25.77 -1.14
C PRO A 347 16.73 25.41 -0.42
N THR A 348 16.30 26.21 0.56
CA THR A 348 15.13 25.96 1.42
C THR A 348 13.82 25.75 0.67
N ASP A 349 13.68 26.35 -0.52
CA ASP A 349 12.39 26.43 -1.23
C ASP A 349 12.21 25.31 -2.27
N LEU A 350 13.25 24.48 -2.49
CA LEU A 350 13.25 23.39 -3.47
C LEU A 350 12.92 22.01 -2.84
N PHE A 351 12.86 21.92 -1.52
CA PHE A 351 12.75 20.65 -0.78
C PHE A 351 11.39 19.95 -0.88
N GLU A 352 10.31 20.68 -1.17
CA GLU A 352 8.96 20.10 -1.27
C GLU A 352 8.75 19.24 -2.54
N GLN A 353 9.65 19.34 -3.52
CA GLN A 353 9.49 18.68 -4.83
C GLN A 353 10.34 17.42 -5.02
N PHE A 354 11.25 17.09 -4.10
CA PHE A 354 12.22 16.00 -4.28
C PHE A 354 12.02 14.86 -3.28
N LYS A 355 12.05 13.62 -3.78
CA LYS A 355 12.08 12.39 -2.98
C LYS A 355 13.46 12.14 -2.34
N LEU A 356 13.97 13.12 -1.60
CA LEU A 356 15.32 13.08 -1.02
C LEU A 356 15.47 11.96 0.01
N HIS A 357 14.42 11.64 0.76
CA HIS A 357 14.43 10.54 1.72
C HIS A 357 14.62 9.18 1.03
N ASP A 358 13.95 8.93 -0.10
CA ASP A 358 14.11 7.68 -0.87
C ASP A 358 15.53 7.53 -1.41
N ALA A 359 16.11 8.63 -1.90
CA ALA A 359 17.50 8.68 -2.34
C ALA A 359 18.47 8.43 -1.18
N PHE A 360 18.25 9.09 -0.04
CA PHE A 360 19.06 8.90 1.15
C PHE A 360 19.03 7.45 1.61
N HIS A 361 17.85 6.83 1.69
CA HIS A 361 17.71 5.41 2.05
C HIS A 361 18.44 4.50 1.07
N SER A 362 18.31 4.73 -0.24
CA SER A 362 18.98 3.92 -1.27
C SER A 362 20.50 3.98 -1.17
N ILE A 363 21.07 5.16 -0.89
CA ILE A 363 22.52 5.31 -0.68
C ILE A 363 22.93 4.70 0.67
N ARG A 364 22.09 4.84 1.70
CA ARG A 364 22.38 4.35 3.05
C ARG A 364 22.48 2.84 3.09
N GLU A 365 21.67 2.12 2.31
CA GLU A 365 21.78 0.66 2.19
C GLU A 365 23.16 0.20 1.68
N VAL A 366 23.84 1.01 0.85
CA VAL A 366 25.22 0.76 0.42
C VAL A 366 26.20 0.97 1.58
N CYS A 367 25.94 1.96 2.43
CA CYS A 367 26.78 2.31 3.56
C CYS A 367 26.60 1.36 4.75
N ASP A 368 25.37 1.04 5.14
CA ASP A 368 25.00 0.32 6.38
C ASP A 368 25.70 -1.03 6.52
N GLN A 369 26.04 -1.69 5.42
CA GLN A 369 26.76 -2.99 5.40
C GLN A 369 28.28 -2.88 5.52
N CYS A 370 28.86 -1.66 5.58
CA CYS A 370 30.29 -1.44 5.81
C CYS A 370 30.66 -1.65 7.29
N HIS A 371 31.70 -2.43 7.60
CA HIS A 371 32.21 -2.49 8.98
C HIS A 371 32.82 -1.15 9.40
N ILE A 372 32.68 -0.77 10.67
CA ILE A 372 33.17 0.52 11.19
C ILE A 372 34.70 0.68 11.04
N THR A 373 35.45 -0.42 11.05
CA THR A 373 36.91 -0.45 10.82
C THR A 373 37.29 -0.20 9.36
N GLU A 374 36.34 -0.28 8.44
CA GLU A 374 36.52 -0.01 7.02
C GLU A 374 35.80 1.26 6.56
N HIS A 375 35.24 1.99 7.53
CA HIS A 375 34.56 3.27 7.35
C HIS A 375 35.58 4.41 7.35
N ASP A 376 35.38 5.32 6.42
CA ASP A 376 36.18 6.54 6.28
C ASP A 376 35.23 7.62 5.73
N SER A 377 35.28 8.78 6.38
CA SER A 377 34.38 9.90 6.13
C SER A 377 34.51 10.46 4.72
N LEU A 378 35.63 10.19 4.03
CA LEU A 378 35.92 10.61 2.66
C LEU A 378 35.62 9.54 1.61
N CYS A 379 34.97 8.42 1.98
CA CYS A 379 34.51 7.48 0.95
C CYS A 379 33.35 8.08 0.14
N ALA A 380 33.28 7.73 -1.14
CA ALA A 380 32.31 8.30 -2.09
C ALA A 380 30.84 8.12 -1.66
N VAL A 381 30.54 7.00 -0.97
CA VAL A 381 29.19 6.73 -0.44
C VAL A 381 28.88 7.61 0.76
N ASN A 382 29.84 7.82 1.66
CA ASN A 382 29.66 8.68 2.83
C ASN A 382 29.52 10.15 2.43
N ILE A 383 30.33 10.62 1.47
CA ILE A 383 30.22 11.96 0.91
C ILE A 383 28.85 12.19 0.28
N ALA A 384 28.33 11.22 -0.47
CA ALA A 384 26.99 11.30 -1.02
C ALA A 384 25.91 11.32 0.07
N LEU A 385 26.05 10.53 1.14
CA LEU A 385 25.13 10.54 2.28
C LEU A 385 25.15 11.87 3.03
N THR A 386 26.34 12.42 3.29
CA THR A 386 26.48 13.71 3.97
C THR A 386 25.85 14.82 3.12
N ALA A 387 26.10 14.84 1.81
CA ALA A 387 25.53 15.84 0.93
C ALA A 387 23.99 15.78 0.89
N ILE A 388 23.40 14.59 0.78
CA ILE A 388 21.93 14.44 0.79
C ILE A 388 21.36 14.68 2.19
N GLY A 389 22.04 14.27 3.24
CA GLY A 389 21.59 14.49 4.60
C GLY A 389 21.62 15.97 5.01
N CYS A 390 22.57 16.75 4.49
CA CYS A 390 22.57 18.21 4.66
C CYS A 390 21.34 18.88 4.07
N LEU A 391 20.84 18.36 2.94
CA LEU A 391 19.61 18.82 2.31
C LEU A 391 18.35 18.47 3.11
N ILE A 392 18.33 17.32 3.80
CA ILE A 392 17.14 16.85 4.54
C ILE A 392 17.10 17.40 5.96
N TRP A 393 18.24 17.35 6.66
CA TRP A 393 18.33 17.61 8.11
C TRP A 393 19.17 18.86 8.45
N GLY A 394 19.65 19.60 7.46
CA GLY A 394 20.38 20.85 7.63
C GLY A 394 21.89 20.74 7.54
N SER A 395 22.58 21.87 7.41
CA SER A 395 23.97 21.95 6.92
C SER A 395 25.00 21.30 7.85
N LYS A 396 24.64 21.05 9.10
CA LYS A 396 25.48 20.38 10.11
C LYS A 396 25.23 18.88 10.20
N TYR A 397 24.52 18.30 9.24
CA TYR A 397 24.24 16.87 9.23
C TYR A 397 25.53 16.05 9.17
N GLU A 398 25.56 14.99 9.98
CA GLU A 398 26.63 14.00 10.00
C GLU A 398 26.03 12.60 9.89
N THR A 399 26.71 11.70 9.19
CA THR A 399 26.20 10.34 9.00
C THR A 399 26.24 9.57 10.32
N PRO A 400 25.34 8.58 10.54
CA PRO A 400 25.37 7.74 11.72
C PRO A 400 26.73 7.06 11.96
N LYS A 401 27.44 6.69 10.89
CA LYS A 401 28.78 6.06 10.97
C LYS A 401 29.88 7.05 11.33
N ASP A 402 29.82 8.29 10.86
CA ASP A 402 30.76 9.33 11.30
C ASP A 402 30.56 9.67 12.79
N ILE A 403 29.30 9.66 13.25
CA ILE A 403 28.97 9.81 14.68
C ILE A 403 29.53 8.63 15.48
N GLU A 404 29.30 7.40 15.02
CA GLU A 404 29.81 6.17 15.65
C GLU A 404 31.35 6.16 15.72
N LEU A 405 32.03 6.48 14.61
CA LEU A 405 33.49 6.54 14.53
C LEU A 405 34.07 7.60 15.48
N ARG A 406 33.48 8.79 15.55
CA ARG A 406 33.92 9.84 16.47
C ARG A 406 33.73 9.45 17.94
N ILE A 407 32.65 8.74 18.27
CA ILE A 407 32.44 8.21 19.63
C ILE A 407 33.50 7.16 19.97
N LEU A 408 33.92 6.33 19.00
CA LEU A 408 34.97 5.34 19.16
C LEU A 408 36.37 5.96 19.30
N LEU A 409 36.67 7.04 18.58
CA LEU A 409 37.97 7.72 18.62
C LEU A 409 38.14 8.70 19.80
N ASN A 410 37.05 9.14 20.43
CA ASN A 410 37.04 10.01 21.62
C ASN A 410 36.93 9.22 22.95
N LYS A 411 36.96 7.89 22.90
CA LYS A 411 37.17 6.99 24.05
C LYS A 411 38.61 6.49 24.03
#